data_AF-A0A2T6KUB0-F1
#
_entry.id   AF-A0A2T6KUB0-F1
#
_cell.length_a   1.000
_cell.length_b   1.000
_cell.length_c   1.000
_cell.angle_alpha   90.00
_cell.angle_beta   90.00
_cell.angle_gamma   90.00
#
_symmetry.space_group_name_H-M   'P 1'
#
loop_
_entity.id
_entity.type
_entity.pdbx_description
1 polymer ?
#
loop_
_entity_poly.entity_id
_entity_poly.type
_entity_poly.pdbx_seq_one_letter_code
_entity_poly.pdbx_strand_id
1 'polypeptide(L)'
;MSHRDSHDTTDQQDNVLLGMPVRRRDLLTGALAVGGLAAAGLGGLTIGAPAAQAASHPGMLHTQADFDRMYAKVSTNTQPWRAGWEKLIANGHAQSTWAPRPTATIIRGGDGQNYPQLYNDIHAAYQNALRWRVSGNTAYRDTAVNICNAWSGTLTTLTGNADRYLASGIYGYQFCNAAEMLRGAPGFDLARFQQMMLNVFYPLSDRFLNEHNDACITNYWANWDLCNMCNVLACGILTDNNTLINRAVDYFWNGGGNGSINNAIPFIHGNLAQWQESGRDQAHSMMGIGLMGTFMEMAWNQGIDLYSARGNAFAKAAEYVARYNLGYDDLPFTTYSWGTGQNCAYQEQTVLGAGGRGEVRAVWETVYHHYYGRRGMALPNVLQMVQQNSPEGGGGDYGTNSGGFDTLGFGTLVYTRERTPSALNRVQSYNFQDRYVRHSNFDVRLDAAVSPAADAQFRLVPGLASSAGVSFEASNFPGYYLRHWDFDCRLDPNDGSSTFAADATFARVAGLADGAWTSFRSHNYTDRHLRHANNLLRIDPISDATGRADATFRVTT
;
A
#
# COMPACT_ATOMS: atom_id res chain seq x y z
N MET A 1 62.86 4.30 -31.39
CA MET A 1 62.80 3.88 -32.80
C MET A 1 61.37 4.07 -33.28
N SER A 2 61.20 4.86 -34.34
CA SER A 2 59.96 5.23 -35.05
C SER A 2 58.97 6.12 -34.26
N HIS A 3 59.11 7.46 -34.25
CA HIS A 3 58.63 8.47 -35.25
C HIS A 3 57.10 8.48 -35.44
N ARG A 4 56.40 9.51 -34.91
CA ARG A 4 55.98 10.80 -35.54
C ARG A 4 54.80 10.57 -36.51
N ASP A 5 53.63 11.23 -36.38
CA ASP A 5 53.33 12.67 -36.43
C ASP A 5 52.07 13.00 -35.59
N SER A 6 51.95 14.07 -34.79
CA SER A 6 52.17 15.52 -34.95
C SER A 6 50.97 16.29 -35.56
N HIS A 7 50.18 16.94 -34.69
CA HIS A 7 49.91 18.39 -34.65
C HIS A 7 48.86 18.69 -33.56
N ASP A 8 49.19 19.44 -32.49
CA ASP A 8 49.29 20.92 -32.38
C ASP A 8 47.95 21.62 -32.68
N THR A 9 47.41 22.56 -31.90
CA THR A 9 47.72 23.19 -30.59
C THR A 9 46.64 24.26 -30.37
N THR A 10 46.33 24.56 -29.08
CA THR A 10 45.89 25.87 -28.53
C THR A 10 44.55 26.46 -29.05
N ASP A 11 43.73 27.18 -28.29
CA ASP A 11 43.92 27.92 -27.05
C ASP A 11 42.54 28.22 -26.41
N GLN A 12 42.58 28.47 -25.10
CA GLN A 12 41.77 29.40 -24.30
C GLN A 12 40.28 29.74 -24.56
N GLN A 13 39.56 29.76 -23.42
CA GLN A 13 38.58 30.77 -22.93
C GLN A 13 37.09 30.39 -22.80
N ASP A 14 36.64 30.62 -21.56
CA ASP A 14 35.36 31.20 -21.10
C ASP A 14 34.06 30.38 -21.00
N ASN A 15 33.65 30.19 -19.74
CA ASN A 15 32.32 30.43 -19.15
C ASN A 15 31.14 30.55 -20.12
N VAL A 16 30.08 29.74 -19.94
CA VAL A 16 28.69 30.23 -19.72
C VAL A 16 27.84 29.13 -19.05
N LEU A 17 27.39 29.44 -17.84
CA LEU A 17 26.16 28.96 -17.19
C LEU A 17 24.93 29.52 -17.93
N LEU A 18 24.10 28.66 -18.54
CA LEU A 18 22.69 28.92 -18.91
C LEU A 18 22.03 27.53 -19.03
N GLY A 19 21.08 27.12 -18.19
CA GLY A 19 19.79 27.77 -18.00
C GLY A 19 18.80 27.31 -19.08
N MET A 20 18.24 26.10 -18.98
CA MET A 20 17.05 25.72 -19.75
C MET A 20 15.94 25.20 -18.81
N PRO A 21 14.71 25.75 -18.89
CA PRO A 21 13.60 25.35 -18.04
C PRO A 21 12.96 24.08 -18.59
N VAL A 22 12.96 23.00 -17.81
CA VAL A 22 12.16 21.81 -18.14
C VAL A 22 10.69 22.15 -17.88
N ARG A 23 9.89 22.10 -18.94
CA ARG A 23 8.46 22.43 -18.94
C ARG A 23 7.72 21.37 -18.13
N ARG A 24 6.96 21.82 -17.11
CA ARG A 24 5.90 21.03 -16.46
C ARG A 24 4.82 20.69 -17.49
N ARG A 25 4.82 19.47 -18.00
CA ARG A 25 3.69 18.77 -18.61
C ARG A 25 4.17 17.36 -18.90
N ASP A 26 3.89 16.44 -17.98
CA ASP A 26 3.73 14.99 -18.21
C ASP A 26 3.41 14.29 -16.87
N LEU A 27 2.38 14.78 -16.19
CA LEU A 27 1.70 14.05 -15.13
C LEU A 27 0.22 14.10 -15.49
N LEU A 28 -0.25 13.07 -16.20
CA LEU A 28 -1.64 12.58 -16.30
C LEU A 28 -1.77 11.67 -17.53
N THR A 29 -1.45 10.40 -17.36
CA THR A 29 -2.04 9.32 -18.17
C THR A 29 -2.59 8.26 -17.23
N GLY A 30 -3.70 8.62 -16.57
CA GLY A 30 -4.70 7.68 -16.09
C GLY A 30 -5.76 7.55 -17.18
N ALA A 31 -6.03 6.31 -17.62
CA ALA A 31 -6.89 5.99 -18.75
C ALA A 31 -8.32 6.55 -18.61
N LEU A 32 -8.74 7.37 -19.57
CA LEU A 32 -10.14 7.59 -19.90
C LEU A 32 -10.35 7.13 -21.34
N ALA A 33 -10.88 5.91 -21.49
CA ALA A 33 -11.46 5.46 -22.75
C ALA A 33 -12.80 6.18 -22.92
N VAL A 34 -12.85 7.23 -23.75
CA VAL A 34 -14.10 7.79 -24.25
C VAL A 34 -14.21 7.42 -25.73
N GLY A 35 -15.21 6.58 -26.02
CA GLY A 35 -15.58 6.19 -27.38
C GLY A 35 -15.91 7.40 -28.24
N GLY A 36 -15.58 7.29 -29.52
CA GLY A 36 -15.69 8.38 -30.49
C GLY A 36 -17.12 8.89 -30.69
N LEU A 37 -17.22 10.22 -30.80
CA LEU A 37 -18.27 10.91 -31.55
C LEU A 37 -17.60 12.06 -32.31
N ALA A 38 -17.78 12.07 -33.62
CA ALA A 38 -17.17 13.01 -34.54
C ALA A 38 -17.86 14.39 -34.51
N ALA A 39 -17.01 15.43 -34.51
CA ALA A 39 -17.12 16.75 -35.12
C ALA A 39 -18.46 17.54 -35.05
N ALA A 40 -18.46 18.67 -34.31
CA ALA A 40 -18.56 20.03 -34.87
C ALA A 40 -18.65 21.09 -33.76
N GLY A 41 -17.90 22.18 -33.86
CA GLY A 41 -18.14 23.42 -33.11
C GLY A 41 -16.95 23.97 -32.34
N LEU A 42 -16.22 24.89 -32.96
CA LEU A 42 -15.22 25.75 -32.31
C LEU A 42 -15.92 26.68 -31.31
N GLY A 43 -15.98 26.27 -30.04
CA GLY A 43 -16.27 27.11 -28.90
C GLY A 43 -15.22 26.83 -27.84
N GLY A 44 -14.35 27.81 -27.56
CA GLY A 44 -13.28 27.67 -26.57
C GLY A 44 -13.85 27.38 -25.19
N LEU A 45 -13.87 26.11 -24.79
CA LEU A 45 -14.02 25.71 -23.41
C LEU A 45 -12.72 26.08 -22.70
N THR A 46 -12.75 27.16 -21.93
CA THR A 46 -11.77 27.38 -20.86
C THR A 46 -11.93 26.23 -19.88
N ILE A 47 -11.05 25.23 -19.99
CA ILE A 47 -10.93 24.19 -18.98
C ILE A 47 -10.35 24.89 -17.76
N GLY A 48 -11.21 25.27 -16.81
CA GLY A 48 -10.77 25.76 -15.52
C GLY A 48 -9.83 24.72 -14.90
N ALA A 49 -8.74 25.18 -14.28
CA ALA A 49 -7.90 24.29 -13.48
C ALA A 49 -8.81 23.52 -12.51
N PRO A 50 -8.64 22.18 -12.37
CA PRO A 50 -9.46 21.43 -11.43
C PRO A 50 -9.29 22.08 -10.05
N ALA A 51 -10.41 22.31 -9.36
CA ALA A 51 -10.37 22.74 -7.97
C ALA A 51 -9.50 21.76 -7.19
N ALA A 52 -8.65 22.28 -6.31
CA ALA A 52 -7.82 21.45 -5.45
C ALA A 52 -8.74 20.47 -4.69
N GLN A 53 -8.53 19.15 -4.86
CA GLN A 53 -9.29 18.13 -4.15
C GLN A 53 -9.04 18.35 -2.65
N ALA A 54 -10.11 18.62 -1.88
CA ALA A 54 -9.99 18.72 -0.43
C ALA A 54 -9.54 17.37 0.15
N ALA A 55 -8.70 17.40 1.19
CA ALA A 55 -8.28 16.18 1.86
C ALA A 55 -9.50 15.49 2.48
N SER A 56 -9.49 14.16 2.45
CA SER A 56 -10.55 13.36 3.06
C SER A 56 -10.28 13.20 4.56
N HIS A 57 -11.33 13.37 5.37
CA HIS A 57 -11.25 13.35 6.84
C HIS A 57 -12.40 12.53 7.47
N PRO A 58 -12.11 11.58 8.38
CA PRO A 58 -10.81 10.98 8.63
C PRO A 58 -10.26 10.30 7.38
N GLY A 59 -8.97 10.52 7.05
CA GLY A 59 -8.39 9.95 5.83
C GLY A 59 -6.88 9.73 5.85
N MET A 60 -6.25 9.67 7.03
CA MET A 60 -4.88 9.16 7.14
C MET A 60 -4.88 7.62 7.14
N LEU A 61 -4.43 6.94 8.19
CA LEU A 61 -4.45 5.47 8.21
C LEU A 61 -5.85 4.88 8.34
N HIS A 62 -6.81 5.63 8.88
CA HIS A 62 -8.17 5.16 9.16
C HIS A 62 -9.22 6.10 8.56
N THR A 63 -10.23 5.51 7.95
CA THR A 63 -11.43 6.21 7.46
C THR A 63 -12.62 6.04 8.40
N GLN A 64 -13.70 6.79 8.19
CA GLN A 64 -14.94 6.54 8.95
C GLN A 64 -15.48 5.11 8.76
N ALA A 65 -15.42 4.57 7.54
CA ALA A 65 -15.83 3.20 7.25
C ALA A 65 -14.97 2.14 7.98
N ASP A 66 -13.70 2.47 8.29
CA ASP A 66 -12.86 1.61 9.13
C ASP A 66 -13.36 1.56 10.57
N PHE A 67 -13.69 2.71 11.16
CA PHE A 67 -14.24 2.77 12.52
C PHE A 67 -15.60 2.07 12.61
N ASP A 68 -16.47 2.26 11.63
CA ASP A 68 -17.78 1.59 11.58
C ASP A 68 -17.61 0.06 11.50
N ARG A 69 -16.66 -0.43 10.68
CA ARG A 69 -16.31 -1.85 10.60
C ARG A 69 -15.81 -2.37 11.94
N MET A 70 -14.83 -1.69 12.55
CA MET A 70 -14.26 -2.09 13.83
C MET A 70 -15.32 -2.17 14.91
N TYR A 71 -16.16 -1.13 15.05
CA TYR A 71 -17.27 -1.12 16.01
C TYR A 71 -18.22 -2.30 15.79
N ALA A 72 -18.69 -2.48 14.56
CA ALA A 72 -19.61 -3.56 14.23
C ALA A 72 -19.03 -4.92 14.63
N LYS A 73 -17.80 -5.24 14.20
CA LYS A 73 -17.15 -6.53 14.44
C LYS A 73 -16.81 -6.75 15.92
N VAL A 74 -16.38 -5.72 16.65
CA VAL A 74 -16.08 -5.82 18.08
C VAL A 74 -17.37 -5.99 18.90
N SER A 75 -18.44 -5.26 18.57
CA SER A 75 -19.72 -5.33 19.27
C SER A 75 -20.40 -6.70 19.16
N THR A 76 -20.14 -7.43 18.07
CA THR A 76 -20.65 -8.78 17.82
C THR A 76 -19.65 -9.90 18.17
N ASN A 77 -18.53 -9.58 18.84
CA ASN A 77 -17.47 -10.54 19.19
C ASN A 77 -16.92 -11.33 17.99
N THR A 78 -16.88 -10.72 16.81
CA THR A 78 -16.44 -11.39 15.59
C THR A 78 -14.91 -11.47 15.53
N GLN A 79 -14.40 -12.68 15.31
CA GLN A 79 -12.97 -12.91 15.11
C GLN A 79 -12.55 -12.58 13.67
N PRO A 80 -11.31 -12.07 13.44
CA PRO A 80 -10.27 -11.83 14.45
C PRO A 80 -10.30 -10.42 15.10
N TRP A 81 -11.21 -9.52 14.71
CA TRP A 81 -11.29 -8.16 15.27
C TRP A 81 -11.40 -8.15 16.79
N ARG A 82 -12.16 -9.10 17.36
CA ARG A 82 -12.30 -9.23 18.81
C ARG A 82 -10.97 -9.52 19.50
N ALA A 83 -10.11 -10.39 18.95
CA ALA A 83 -8.77 -10.63 19.48
C ALA A 83 -7.87 -9.39 19.38
N GLY A 84 -7.92 -8.65 18.26
CA GLY A 84 -7.22 -7.38 18.12
C GLY A 84 -7.69 -6.31 19.13
N TRP A 85 -8.99 -6.25 19.41
CA TRP A 85 -9.56 -5.39 20.44
C TRP A 85 -9.10 -5.77 21.86
N GLU A 86 -9.08 -7.07 22.17
CA GLU A 86 -8.58 -7.56 23.46
C GLU A 86 -7.10 -7.24 23.67
N LYS A 87 -6.30 -7.33 22.60
CA LYS A 87 -4.89 -6.89 22.60
C LYS A 87 -4.76 -5.39 22.91
N LEU A 88 -5.60 -4.55 22.31
CA LEU A 88 -5.63 -3.10 22.57
C LEU A 88 -5.99 -2.77 24.01
N ILE A 89 -7.10 -3.31 24.55
CA ILE A 89 -7.56 -2.92 25.90
C ILE A 89 -6.64 -3.43 27.02
N ALA A 90 -5.85 -4.48 26.76
CA ALA A 90 -4.85 -5.00 27.68
C ALA A 90 -3.57 -4.14 27.73
N ASN A 91 -3.33 -3.29 26.72
CA ASN A 91 -2.13 -2.48 26.65
C ASN A 91 -2.18 -1.30 27.65
N GLY A 92 -1.08 -1.08 28.38
CA GLY A 92 -0.97 -0.01 29.39
C GLY A 92 -1.09 1.41 28.81
N HIS A 93 -0.71 1.60 27.54
CA HIS A 93 -0.88 2.87 26.84
C HIS A 93 -2.34 3.18 26.51
N ALA A 94 -3.21 2.16 26.44
CA ALA A 94 -4.61 2.28 26.07
C ALA A 94 -5.53 2.57 27.28
N GLN A 95 -4.98 3.01 28.41
CA GLN A 95 -5.74 3.31 29.62
C GLN A 95 -6.08 4.81 29.71
N SER A 96 -7.33 5.12 30.05
CA SER A 96 -7.81 6.51 30.17
C SER A 96 -7.19 7.25 31.36
N THR A 97 -6.49 6.54 32.24
CA THR A 97 -5.72 7.10 33.36
C THR A 97 -4.31 7.55 32.96
N TRP A 98 -3.91 7.41 31.69
CA TRP A 98 -2.60 7.85 31.23
C TRP A 98 -2.42 9.36 31.40
N ALA A 99 -1.30 9.77 31.99
CA ALA A 99 -0.94 11.17 32.16
C ALA A 99 0.20 11.55 31.19
N PRO A 100 0.00 12.57 30.32
CA PRO A 100 1.07 13.03 29.43
C PRO A 100 2.21 13.66 30.22
N ARG A 101 3.41 13.56 29.66
CA ARG A 101 4.64 14.16 30.19
C ARG A 101 5.28 14.99 29.08
N PRO A 102 4.71 16.15 28.71
CA PRO A 102 5.28 16.97 27.64
C PRO A 102 6.60 17.63 28.07
N THR A 103 7.50 17.82 27.12
CA THR A 103 8.74 18.60 27.30
C THR A 103 8.91 19.61 26.17
N ALA A 104 9.60 20.71 26.45
CA ALA A 104 9.85 21.76 25.44
C ALA A 104 10.80 21.28 24.34
N THR A 105 11.73 20.39 24.69
CA THR A 105 12.74 19.85 23.79
C THR A 105 12.73 18.33 23.85
N ILE A 106 12.74 17.71 22.67
CA ILE A 106 13.02 16.28 22.50
C ILE A 106 14.35 16.12 21.77
N ILE A 107 15.22 15.30 22.34
CA ILE A 107 16.54 14.96 21.86
C ILE A 107 16.54 13.49 21.45
N ARG A 108 16.90 13.20 20.20
CA ARG A 108 17.16 11.83 19.74
C ARG A 108 18.59 11.73 19.20
N GLY A 109 19.34 10.82 19.81
CA GLY A 109 20.76 10.59 19.56
C GLY A 109 21.68 11.64 20.22
N GLY A 110 22.84 11.19 20.67
CA GLY A 110 23.80 12.00 21.46
C GLY A 110 23.45 12.08 22.95
N ASP A 111 24.13 12.98 23.65
CA ASP A 111 23.97 13.17 25.10
C ASP A 111 22.60 13.75 25.45
N GLY A 112 22.00 13.24 26.52
CA GLY A 112 20.71 13.73 27.04
C GLY A 112 19.48 13.29 26.25
N GLN A 113 19.57 12.23 25.43
CA GLN A 113 18.43 11.71 24.69
C GLN A 113 17.23 11.40 25.62
N ASN A 114 16.04 11.89 25.24
CA ASN A 114 14.81 11.76 26.03
C ASN A 114 13.57 11.39 25.18
N TYR A 115 13.78 11.11 23.89
CA TYR A 115 12.73 10.74 22.95
C TYR A 115 11.80 9.58 23.36
N PRO A 116 12.16 8.64 24.27
CA PRO A 116 11.19 7.68 24.78
C PRO A 116 9.95 8.29 25.41
N GLN A 117 10.08 9.45 26.03
CA GLN A 117 8.94 10.17 26.60
C GLN A 117 7.91 10.54 25.53
N LEU A 118 8.37 10.96 24.35
CA LEU A 118 7.51 11.35 23.24
C LEU A 118 6.77 10.16 22.64
N TYR A 119 7.46 9.07 22.28
CA TYR A 119 6.77 7.95 21.61
C TYR A 119 5.78 7.25 22.54
N ASN A 120 6.05 7.15 23.84
CA ASN A 120 5.10 6.51 24.77
C ASN A 120 3.81 7.33 24.83
N ASP A 121 3.90 8.66 24.89
CA ASP A 121 2.73 9.52 24.92
C ASP A 121 1.98 9.56 23.57
N ILE A 122 2.68 9.57 22.43
CA ILE A 122 2.04 9.49 21.10
C ILE A 122 1.25 8.18 20.97
N HIS A 123 1.84 7.07 21.38
CA HIS A 123 1.17 5.77 21.31
C HIS A 123 0.00 5.70 22.30
N ALA A 124 0.12 6.30 23.49
CA ALA A 124 -1.03 6.45 24.39
C ALA A 124 -2.15 7.30 23.77
N ALA A 125 -1.83 8.41 23.09
CA ALA A 125 -2.83 9.22 22.39
C ALA A 125 -3.53 8.44 21.27
N TYR A 126 -2.76 7.74 20.43
CA TYR A 126 -3.30 6.91 19.34
C TYR A 126 -4.19 5.79 19.89
N GLN A 127 -3.73 5.04 20.89
CA GLN A 127 -4.47 3.90 21.44
C GLN A 127 -5.74 4.34 22.17
N ASN A 128 -5.69 5.44 22.94
CA ASN A 128 -6.88 6.02 23.56
C ASN A 128 -7.87 6.56 22.51
N ALA A 129 -7.39 7.24 21.47
CA ALA A 129 -8.24 7.68 20.37
C ALA A 129 -8.90 6.49 19.67
N LEU A 130 -8.17 5.41 19.39
CA LEU A 130 -8.73 4.19 18.81
C LEU A 130 -9.79 3.54 19.72
N ARG A 131 -9.53 3.47 21.04
CA ARG A 131 -10.54 3.00 22.01
C ARG A 131 -11.80 3.85 21.97
N TRP A 132 -11.67 5.17 21.87
CA TRP A 132 -12.83 6.05 21.74
C TRP A 132 -13.59 5.80 20.44
N ARG A 133 -12.89 5.80 19.29
CA ARG A 133 -13.53 5.62 17.98
C ARG A 133 -14.27 4.28 17.85
N VAL A 134 -13.76 3.23 18.48
CA VAL A 134 -14.39 1.91 18.47
C VAL A 134 -15.47 1.76 19.55
N SER A 135 -15.29 2.27 20.76
CA SER A 135 -16.26 2.02 21.86
C SER A 135 -17.27 3.14 22.12
N GLY A 136 -17.02 4.35 21.60
CA GLY A 136 -17.77 5.56 21.92
C GLY A 136 -17.49 6.13 23.32
N ASN A 137 -16.68 5.47 24.16
CA ASN A 137 -16.41 5.93 25.52
C ASN A 137 -15.52 7.19 25.52
N THR A 138 -16.08 8.29 26.01
CA THR A 138 -15.44 9.62 25.99
C THR A 138 -14.29 9.77 26.97
N ALA A 139 -14.14 8.89 27.97
CA ALA A 139 -12.97 8.95 28.86
C ALA A 139 -11.67 8.77 28.06
N TYR A 140 -11.64 7.85 27.10
CA TYR A 140 -10.47 7.65 26.22
C TYR A 140 -10.28 8.81 25.24
N ARG A 141 -11.37 9.43 24.75
CA ARG A 141 -11.29 10.66 23.95
C ARG A 141 -10.58 11.76 24.74
N ASP A 142 -11.04 12.01 25.97
CA ASP A 142 -10.56 13.10 26.80
C ASP A 142 -9.08 12.91 27.17
N THR A 143 -8.65 11.67 27.41
CA THR A 143 -7.23 11.32 27.60
C THR A 143 -6.40 11.63 26.35
N ALA A 144 -6.85 11.20 25.16
CA ALA A 144 -6.13 11.47 23.92
C ALA A 144 -6.06 12.97 23.60
N VAL A 145 -7.16 13.70 23.78
CA VAL A 145 -7.20 15.17 23.65
C VAL A 145 -6.25 15.84 24.62
N ASN A 146 -6.22 15.41 25.89
CA ASN A 146 -5.30 15.94 26.89
C ASN A 146 -3.84 15.75 26.46
N ILE A 147 -3.47 14.57 25.97
CA ILE A 147 -2.10 14.31 25.50
C ILE A 147 -1.74 15.23 24.32
N CYS A 148 -2.57 15.27 23.27
CA CYS A 148 -2.30 16.12 22.09
C CYS A 148 -2.24 17.62 22.45
N ASN A 149 -3.14 18.10 23.32
CA ASN A 149 -3.14 19.49 23.77
C ASN A 149 -1.93 19.83 24.64
N ALA A 150 -1.51 18.92 25.53
CA ALA A 150 -0.38 19.14 26.43
C ALA A 150 0.94 19.26 25.65
N TRP A 151 1.17 18.38 24.68
CA TRP A 151 2.34 18.44 23.81
C TRP A 151 2.32 19.65 22.88
N SER A 152 1.20 19.94 22.22
CA SER A 152 1.08 21.13 21.35
C SER A 152 1.19 22.47 22.09
N GLY A 153 0.96 22.49 23.40
CA GLY A 153 1.19 23.66 24.24
C GLY A 153 2.61 23.79 24.79
N THR A 154 3.47 22.78 24.62
CA THR A 154 4.78 22.72 25.29
C THR A 154 5.96 22.52 24.34
N LEU A 155 5.85 21.57 23.39
CA LEU A 155 6.96 21.17 22.53
C LEU A 155 7.27 22.24 21.50
N THR A 156 8.53 22.66 21.47
CA THR A 156 9.02 23.70 20.56
C THR A 156 10.21 23.24 19.73
N THR A 157 10.93 22.20 20.17
CA THR A 157 12.20 21.80 19.52
C THR A 157 12.36 20.28 19.44
N LEU A 158 12.72 19.79 18.25
CA LEU A 158 13.35 18.47 18.04
C LEU A 158 14.82 18.67 17.69
N THR A 159 15.71 17.96 18.37
CA THR A 159 17.16 18.09 18.17
C THR A 159 17.90 16.78 18.46
N GLY A 160 19.24 16.82 18.42
CA GLY A 160 20.14 15.69 18.58
C GLY A 160 21.10 15.56 17.40
N ASN A 161 21.70 14.37 17.27
CA ASN A 161 22.52 14.04 16.09
C ASN A 161 21.62 13.79 14.86
N ALA A 162 22.08 13.03 13.87
CA ALA A 162 21.26 12.68 12.71
C ALA A 162 19.92 12.02 13.08
N ASP A 163 19.83 11.29 14.20
CA ASP A 163 18.62 10.58 14.62
C ASP A 163 17.44 11.52 14.92
N ARG A 164 17.66 12.85 15.02
CA ARG A 164 16.57 13.83 15.06
C ARG A 164 15.64 13.76 13.83
N TYR A 165 16.15 13.32 12.68
CA TYR A 165 15.32 13.09 11.48
C TYR A 165 14.46 11.83 11.60
N LEU A 166 14.93 10.80 12.33
CA LEU A 166 14.08 9.67 12.71
C LEU A 166 13.02 10.09 13.72
N ALA A 167 13.36 10.98 14.67
CA ALA A 167 12.38 11.53 15.59
C ALA A 167 11.30 12.32 14.85
N SER A 168 11.70 13.21 13.94
CA SER A 168 10.73 13.99 13.16
C SER A 168 9.87 13.10 12.27
N GLY A 169 10.48 12.21 11.49
CA GLY A 169 9.79 11.32 10.58
C GLY A 169 8.82 10.38 11.30
N ILE A 170 9.35 9.53 12.18
CA ILE A 170 8.55 8.47 12.85
C ILE A 170 7.50 9.09 13.75
N TYR A 171 7.89 9.95 14.69
CA TYR A 171 6.95 10.45 15.68
C TYR A 171 6.00 11.47 15.07
N GLY A 172 6.42 12.21 14.04
CA GLY A 172 5.57 13.19 13.37
C GLY A 172 4.36 12.55 12.68
N TYR A 173 4.56 11.54 11.84
CA TYR A 173 3.43 10.88 11.17
C TYR A 173 2.50 10.20 12.19
N GLN A 174 3.06 9.60 13.24
CA GLN A 174 2.31 8.92 14.29
C GLN A 174 1.44 9.90 15.05
N PHE A 175 1.97 11.08 15.38
CA PHE A 175 1.23 12.09 16.12
C PHE A 175 0.12 12.71 15.29
N CYS A 176 0.36 12.96 14.00
CA CYS A 176 -0.67 13.36 13.04
C CYS A 176 -1.81 12.35 12.97
N ASN A 177 -1.52 11.05 12.92
CA ASN A 177 -2.55 10.00 12.89
C ASN A 177 -3.37 9.95 14.18
N ALA A 178 -2.75 10.16 15.35
CA ALA A 178 -3.48 10.28 16.62
C ALA A 178 -4.41 11.50 16.62
N ALA A 179 -3.91 12.67 16.21
CA ALA A 179 -4.67 13.93 16.16
C ALA A 179 -5.82 13.91 15.14
N GLU A 180 -5.61 13.26 14.00
CA GLU A 180 -6.62 13.14 12.94
C GLU A 180 -7.88 12.41 13.44
N MET A 181 -7.71 11.39 14.28
CA MET A 181 -8.85 10.72 14.92
C MET A 181 -9.62 11.62 15.88
N LEU A 182 -9.00 12.68 16.39
CA LEU A 182 -9.58 13.67 17.32
C LEU A 182 -10.17 14.89 16.61
N ARG A 183 -10.08 15.00 15.28
CA ARG A 183 -10.63 16.13 14.52
C ARG A 183 -12.10 16.35 14.89
N GLY A 184 -12.43 17.56 15.35
CA GLY A 184 -13.78 17.93 15.79
C GLY A 184 -14.18 17.46 17.20
N ALA A 185 -13.30 16.77 17.93
CA ALA A 185 -13.55 16.39 19.32
C ALA A 185 -13.64 17.63 20.23
N PRO A 186 -14.61 17.70 21.16
CA PRO A 186 -14.70 18.80 22.12
C PRO A 186 -13.39 19.01 22.90
N GLY A 187 -12.94 20.25 22.98
CA GLY A 187 -11.74 20.64 23.71
C GLY A 187 -10.42 20.39 22.98
N PHE A 188 -10.40 19.77 21.81
CA PHE A 188 -9.17 19.60 21.03
C PHE A 188 -8.79 20.89 20.29
N ASP A 189 -7.61 21.43 20.61
CA ASP A 189 -7.06 22.60 19.92
C ASP A 189 -6.31 22.16 18.65
N LEU A 190 -7.08 21.80 17.63
CA LEU A 190 -6.55 21.33 16.35
C LEU A 190 -5.63 22.36 15.70
N ALA A 191 -5.97 23.65 15.76
CA ALA A 191 -5.20 24.71 15.13
C ALA A 191 -3.80 24.82 15.77
N ARG A 192 -3.71 24.82 17.10
CA ARG A 192 -2.40 24.82 17.79
C ARG A 192 -1.61 23.55 17.50
N PHE A 193 -2.28 22.40 17.47
CA PHE A 193 -1.64 21.14 17.15
C PHE A 193 -1.05 21.14 15.73
N GLN A 194 -1.82 21.58 14.73
CA GLN A 194 -1.35 21.76 13.35
C GLN A 194 -0.12 22.67 13.28
N GLN A 195 -0.10 23.77 14.03
CA GLN A 195 1.06 24.67 14.09
C GLN A 195 2.30 23.99 14.70
N MET A 196 2.15 23.19 15.76
CA MET A 196 3.27 22.40 16.28
C MET A 196 3.83 21.45 15.20
N MET A 197 2.97 20.75 14.46
CA MET A 197 3.41 19.84 13.41
C MET A 197 4.17 20.57 12.29
N LEU A 198 3.66 21.72 11.84
CA LEU A 198 4.27 22.53 10.79
C LEU A 198 5.56 23.24 11.20
N ASN A 199 5.71 23.60 12.49
CA ASN A 199 6.86 24.37 12.96
C ASN A 199 7.98 23.48 13.54
N VAL A 200 7.64 22.33 14.12
CA VAL A 200 8.59 21.49 14.86
C VAL A 200 8.99 20.23 14.09
N PHE A 201 8.04 19.55 13.44
CA PHE A 201 8.29 18.27 12.78
C PHE A 201 8.58 18.46 11.29
N TYR A 202 7.62 18.99 10.54
CA TYR A 202 7.69 19.13 9.08
C TYR A 202 9.03 19.69 8.57
N PRO A 203 9.61 20.79 9.11
CA PRO A 203 10.81 21.39 8.55
C PRO A 203 12.02 20.45 8.58
N LEU A 204 12.16 19.62 9.62
CA LEU A 204 13.23 18.62 9.69
C LEU A 204 13.03 17.53 8.64
N SER A 205 11.80 17.05 8.45
CA SER A 205 11.51 16.01 7.47
C SER A 205 11.71 16.50 6.04
N ASP A 206 11.24 17.70 5.70
CA ASP A 206 11.45 18.27 4.37
C ASP A 206 12.93 18.56 4.12
N ARG A 207 13.65 19.10 5.11
CA ARG A 207 15.11 19.28 5.03
C ARG A 207 15.82 17.95 4.76
N PHE A 208 15.46 16.88 5.47
CA PHE A 208 16.06 15.57 5.24
C PHE A 208 15.86 15.09 3.80
N LEU A 209 14.65 15.23 3.25
CA LEU A 209 14.33 14.82 1.88
C LEU A 209 14.98 15.72 0.80
N ASN A 210 15.44 16.92 1.16
CA ASN A 210 16.11 17.84 0.24
C ASN A 210 17.65 17.73 0.31
N GLU A 211 18.19 17.59 1.50
CA GLU A 211 19.63 17.79 1.77
C GLU A 211 20.31 16.53 2.35
N HIS A 212 19.55 15.52 2.76
CA HIS A 212 20.04 14.27 3.35
C HIS A 212 21.08 14.50 4.46
N ASN A 213 20.83 15.48 5.33
CA ASN A 213 21.73 15.86 6.43
C ASN A 213 23.18 16.09 5.96
N ASP A 214 23.34 16.81 4.85
CA ASP A 214 24.63 17.20 4.27
C ASP A 214 25.50 15.98 3.84
N ALA A 215 24.90 14.80 3.72
CA ALA A 215 25.54 13.57 3.25
C ALA A 215 25.19 13.29 1.79
N CYS A 216 25.90 12.35 1.17
CA CYS A 216 25.51 11.88 -0.15
C CYS A 216 24.12 11.24 -0.14
N ILE A 217 23.41 11.33 -1.26
CA ILE A 217 21.99 10.96 -1.36
C ILE A 217 21.70 9.50 -0.98
N THR A 218 22.66 8.60 -1.17
CA THR A 218 22.54 7.17 -0.85
C THR A 218 23.02 6.78 0.55
N ASN A 219 23.54 7.74 1.34
CA ASN A 219 24.14 7.47 2.65
C ASN A 219 23.14 6.84 3.63
N TYR A 220 21.91 7.33 3.64
CA TYR A 220 20.87 6.90 4.56
C TYR A 220 20.03 5.79 3.96
N TRP A 221 19.67 4.80 4.79
CA TRP A 221 18.84 3.67 4.41
C TRP A 221 17.38 4.07 4.14
N ALA A 222 16.66 3.26 3.37
CA ALA A 222 15.28 3.54 2.95
C ALA A 222 14.34 3.96 4.10
N ASN A 223 14.46 3.36 5.29
CA ASN A 223 13.63 3.71 6.45
C ASN A 223 13.73 5.20 6.85
N TRP A 224 14.87 5.86 6.62
CA TRP A 224 15.07 7.27 6.95
C TRP A 224 14.23 8.18 6.05
N ASP A 225 14.32 7.98 4.74
CA ASP A 225 13.49 8.67 3.77
C ASP A 225 12.00 8.37 4.02
N LEU A 226 11.65 7.09 4.17
CA LEU A 226 10.25 6.66 4.31
C LEU A 226 9.56 7.28 5.53
N CYS A 227 10.21 7.33 6.70
CA CYS A 227 9.58 7.96 7.86
C CYS A 227 9.39 9.48 7.67
N ASN A 228 10.33 10.15 7.01
CA ASN A 228 10.21 11.57 6.71
C ASN A 228 9.15 11.85 5.62
N MET A 229 9.04 10.98 4.61
CA MET A 229 7.93 11.00 3.64
C MET A 229 6.57 10.84 4.33
N CYS A 230 6.46 9.87 5.25
CA CYS A 230 5.25 9.68 6.06
C CYS A 230 4.86 10.96 6.82
N ASN A 231 5.83 11.63 7.45
CA ASN A 231 5.55 12.86 8.19
C ASN A 231 5.09 14.00 7.27
N VAL A 232 5.76 14.21 6.13
CA VAL A 232 5.36 15.26 5.16
C VAL A 232 3.94 15.00 4.65
N LEU A 233 3.62 13.77 4.26
CA LEU A 233 2.27 13.40 3.82
C LEU A 233 1.23 13.59 4.93
N ALA A 234 1.52 13.12 6.14
CA ALA A 234 0.60 13.23 7.27
C ALA A 234 0.38 14.68 7.70
N CYS A 235 1.41 15.53 7.70
CA CYS A 235 1.27 16.98 7.92
C CYS A 235 0.40 17.62 6.83
N GLY A 236 0.61 17.25 5.56
CA GLY A 236 -0.19 17.72 4.43
C GLY A 236 -1.67 17.38 4.59
N ILE A 237 -1.99 16.13 4.91
CA ILE A 237 -3.37 15.70 5.18
C ILE A 237 -3.94 16.45 6.39
N LEU A 238 -3.22 16.48 7.53
CA LEU A 238 -3.72 17.10 8.76
C LEU A 238 -4.11 18.57 8.57
N THR A 239 -3.38 19.28 7.71
CA THR A 239 -3.48 20.73 7.50
C THR A 239 -4.22 21.12 6.22
N ASP A 240 -4.85 20.17 5.53
CA ASP A 240 -5.53 20.40 4.24
C ASP A 240 -4.59 21.03 3.19
N ASN A 241 -3.29 20.71 3.26
CA ASN A 241 -2.24 21.33 2.45
C ASN A 241 -1.79 20.41 1.31
N ASN A 242 -2.44 20.58 0.16
CA ASN A 242 -2.16 19.83 -1.07
C ASN A 242 -0.72 20.01 -1.59
N THR A 243 -0.03 21.12 -1.26
CA THR A 243 1.38 21.28 -1.64
C THR A 243 2.26 20.24 -0.95
N LEU A 244 2.01 19.96 0.33
CA LEU A 244 2.76 18.95 1.08
C LEU A 244 2.39 17.52 0.66
N ILE A 245 1.10 17.27 0.39
CA ILE A 245 0.66 15.97 -0.14
C ILE A 245 1.37 15.69 -1.48
N ASN A 246 1.34 16.64 -2.41
CA ASN A 246 2.00 16.52 -3.70
C ASN A 246 3.52 16.40 -3.56
N ARG A 247 4.16 17.13 -2.64
CA ARG A 247 5.60 17.03 -2.35
C ARG A 247 6.00 15.61 -1.92
N ALA A 248 5.22 14.98 -1.06
CA ALA A 248 5.49 13.63 -0.57
C ALA A 248 5.26 12.57 -1.67
N VAL A 249 4.17 12.68 -2.42
CA VAL A 249 3.87 11.78 -3.55
C VAL A 249 4.87 11.94 -4.69
N ASP A 250 5.32 13.16 -4.99
CA ASP A 250 6.39 13.41 -5.94
C ASP A 250 7.70 12.75 -5.50
N TYR A 251 8.08 12.87 -4.22
CA TYR A 251 9.27 12.19 -3.71
C TYR A 251 9.18 10.66 -3.80
N PHE A 252 7.99 10.08 -3.60
CA PHE A 252 7.78 8.65 -3.78
C PHE A 252 8.19 8.18 -5.20
N TRP A 253 7.85 8.96 -6.23
CA TRP A 253 8.19 8.63 -7.63
C TRP A 253 9.58 9.08 -8.06
N ASN A 254 9.96 10.30 -7.68
CA ASN A 254 11.05 11.06 -8.26
C ASN A 254 12.14 11.44 -7.23
N GLY A 255 12.00 11.03 -5.98
CA GLY A 255 12.96 11.31 -4.91
C GLY A 255 14.32 10.67 -5.18
N GLY A 256 15.39 11.43 -4.92
CA GLY A 256 16.76 10.97 -5.13
C GLY A 256 17.23 9.93 -4.12
N GLY A 257 16.69 9.94 -2.89
CA GLY A 257 17.12 9.06 -1.81
C GLY A 257 16.46 7.68 -1.79
N ASN A 258 16.85 6.86 -0.82
CA ASN A 258 16.55 5.43 -0.79
C ASN A 258 15.08 5.08 -0.47
N GLY A 259 14.25 6.06 -0.10
CA GLY A 259 12.81 5.85 0.15
C GLY A 259 11.92 5.96 -1.08
N SER A 260 12.41 6.52 -2.19
CA SER A 260 11.64 6.54 -3.45
C SER A 260 11.46 5.13 -3.99
N ILE A 261 10.36 4.85 -4.70
CA ILE A 261 9.96 3.48 -5.06
C ILE A 261 10.97 2.77 -5.97
N ASN A 262 11.76 3.52 -6.74
CA ASN A 262 12.81 2.95 -7.57
C ASN A 262 14.04 2.54 -6.74
N ASN A 263 14.38 3.30 -5.71
CA ASN A 263 15.56 3.07 -4.89
C ASN A 263 15.28 2.12 -3.71
N ALA A 264 14.07 2.17 -3.14
CA ALA A 264 13.62 1.26 -2.09
C ALA A 264 13.49 -0.19 -2.59
N ILE A 265 13.24 -0.36 -3.90
CA ILE A 265 13.09 -1.65 -4.58
C ILE A 265 13.99 -1.68 -5.82
N PRO A 266 15.32 -1.80 -5.64
CA PRO A 266 16.29 -1.64 -6.72
C PRO A 266 16.23 -2.79 -7.74
N PHE A 267 15.86 -4.00 -7.33
CA PHE A 267 15.90 -5.19 -8.18
C PHE A 267 14.60 -5.99 -8.11
N ILE A 268 14.05 -6.35 -9.29
CA ILE A 268 12.87 -7.20 -9.41
C ILE A 268 13.30 -8.56 -9.97
N HIS A 269 12.93 -9.62 -9.26
CA HIS A 269 13.24 -11.01 -9.57
C HIS A 269 11.95 -11.79 -9.87
N GLY A 270 11.30 -11.44 -10.98
CA GLY A 270 10.01 -12.03 -11.37
C GLY A 270 8.89 -11.62 -10.41
N ASN A 271 8.46 -12.58 -9.57
CA ASN A 271 7.39 -12.40 -8.58
C ASN A 271 7.89 -11.93 -7.21
N LEU A 272 9.21 -11.84 -7.02
CA LEU A 272 9.82 -11.27 -5.83
C LEU A 272 10.60 -10.01 -6.19
N ALA A 273 10.87 -9.14 -5.22
CA ALA A 273 11.71 -7.97 -5.42
C ALA A 273 12.60 -7.73 -4.20
N GLN A 274 13.89 -7.49 -4.44
CA GLN A 274 14.85 -7.24 -3.37
C GLN A 274 14.55 -5.89 -2.73
N TRP A 275 14.37 -5.87 -1.41
CA TRP A 275 14.23 -4.64 -0.64
C TRP A 275 15.62 -4.02 -0.39
N GLN A 276 15.70 -2.70 -0.44
CA GLN A 276 16.97 -1.97 -0.33
C GLN A 276 17.81 -2.38 0.90
N GLU A 277 17.15 -2.61 2.03
CA GLU A 277 17.83 -2.96 3.30
C GLU A 277 18.10 -4.46 3.49
N SER A 278 17.75 -5.32 2.53
CA SER A 278 17.82 -6.78 2.71
C SER A 278 19.23 -7.32 2.95
N GLY A 279 20.28 -6.66 2.46
CA GLY A 279 21.67 -7.02 2.75
C GLY A 279 22.18 -6.51 4.10
N ARG A 280 21.49 -5.52 4.70
CA ARG A 280 21.85 -4.94 6.01
C ARG A 280 21.42 -5.85 7.13
N ASP A 281 20.12 -5.98 7.32
CA ASP A 281 19.47 -6.86 8.29
C ASP A 281 17.95 -6.91 8.06
N GLN A 282 17.28 -7.84 8.72
CA GLN A 282 15.84 -8.05 8.61
C GLN A 282 15.00 -7.19 9.54
N ALA A 283 15.52 -6.79 10.69
CA ALA A 283 14.84 -5.85 11.58
C ALA A 283 14.47 -4.56 10.82
N HIS A 284 15.42 -4.00 10.06
CA HIS A 284 15.20 -2.80 9.25
C HIS A 284 14.50 -3.08 7.92
N SER A 285 14.67 -4.27 7.32
CA SER A 285 13.87 -4.65 6.16
C SER A 285 12.37 -4.67 6.50
N MET A 286 12.00 -5.27 7.64
CA MET A 286 10.61 -5.27 8.12
C MET A 286 10.12 -3.87 8.50
N MET A 287 10.96 -3.04 9.14
CA MET A 287 10.65 -1.63 9.40
C MET A 287 10.35 -0.88 8.09
N GLY A 288 11.17 -1.06 7.06
CA GLY A 288 10.99 -0.45 5.75
C GLY A 288 9.68 -0.86 5.08
N ILE A 289 9.32 -2.14 5.11
CA ILE A 289 8.01 -2.62 4.64
C ILE A 289 6.87 -1.95 5.41
N GLY A 290 6.97 -1.86 6.74
CA GLY A 290 5.98 -1.19 7.57
C GLY A 290 5.79 0.29 7.24
N LEU A 291 6.88 1.03 7.05
CA LEU A 291 6.85 2.47 6.71
C LEU A 291 6.33 2.73 5.29
N MET A 292 6.76 1.94 4.30
CA MET A 292 6.22 2.04 2.94
C MET A 292 4.73 1.71 2.90
N GLY A 293 4.31 0.65 3.61
CA GLY A 293 2.89 0.32 3.75
C GLY A 293 2.09 1.43 4.42
N THR A 294 2.63 2.06 5.47
CA THR A 294 2.04 3.22 6.14
C THR A 294 1.86 4.41 5.18
N PHE A 295 2.90 4.73 4.41
CA PHE A 295 2.88 5.81 3.43
C PHE A 295 1.81 5.57 2.36
N MET A 296 1.83 4.37 1.75
CA MET A 296 0.89 3.99 0.70
C MET A 296 -0.55 3.92 1.21
N GLU A 297 -0.78 3.49 2.45
CA GLU A 297 -2.12 3.42 3.04
C GLU A 297 -2.71 4.82 3.31
N MET A 298 -1.91 5.75 3.84
CA MET A 298 -2.34 7.15 3.95
C MET A 298 -2.65 7.77 2.59
N ALA A 299 -1.84 7.50 1.56
CA ALA A 299 -2.10 7.96 0.19
C ALA A 299 -3.37 7.33 -0.40
N TRP A 300 -3.58 6.03 -0.17
CA TRP A 300 -4.77 5.29 -0.63
C TRP A 300 -6.06 5.90 -0.08
N ASN A 301 -6.08 6.25 1.20
CA ASN A 301 -7.24 6.87 1.83
C ASN A 301 -7.49 8.33 1.36
N GLN A 302 -6.54 8.92 0.63
CA GLN A 302 -6.71 10.17 -0.13
C GLN A 302 -7.04 9.94 -1.61
N GLY A 303 -7.30 8.69 -2.03
CA GLY A 303 -7.62 8.33 -3.41
C GLY A 303 -6.41 8.20 -4.33
N ILE A 304 -5.19 8.11 -3.78
CA ILE A 304 -3.95 8.02 -4.55
C ILE A 304 -3.44 6.58 -4.50
N ASP A 305 -3.59 5.84 -5.61
CA ASP A 305 -3.12 4.45 -5.71
C ASP A 305 -1.61 4.38 -5.96
N LEU A 306 -0.85 4.22 -4.88
CA LEU A 306 0.58 3.94 -4.91
C LEU A 306 0.90 2.43 -4.78
N TYR A 307 -0.06 1.61 -4.35
CA TYR A 307 0.13 0.16 -4.23
C TYR A 307 0.28 -0.51 -5.60
N SER A 308 -0.33 0.04 -6.65
CA SER A 308 -0.15 -0.42 -8.03
C SER A 308 1.21 -0.04 -8.66
N ALA A 309 2.03 0.76 -7.97
CA ALA A 309 3.27 1.27 -8.53
C ALA A 309 4.20 0.16 -9.03
N ARG A 310 4.78 0.40 -10.22
CA ARG A 310 5.75 -0.50 -10.87
C ARG A 310 5.26 -1.96 -10.96
N GLY A 311 3.97 -2.16 -11.26
CA GLY A 311 3.38 -3.50 -11.35
C GLY A 311 3.33 -4.22 -10.00
N ASN A 312 2.88 -3.50 -8.96
CA ASN A 312 2.85 -3.95 -7.56
C ASN A 312 4.21 -4.37 -7.02
N ALA A 313 5.28 -3.63 -7.34
CA ALA A 313 6.62 -3.95 -6.88
C ALA A 313 6.69 -4.07 -5.35
N PHE A 314 5.89 -3.29 -4.62
CA PHE A 314 5.82 -3.37 -3.16
C PHE A 314 5.22 -4.70 -2.65
N ALA A 315 4.22 -5.30 -3.33
CA ALA A 315 3.75 -6.65 -2.99
C ALA A 315 4.88 -7.68 -3.12
N LYS A 316 5.65 -7.58 -4.22
CA LYS A 316 6.79 -8.47 -4.49
C LYS A 316 7.90 -8.31 -3.46
N ALA A 317 8.16 -7.09 -3.00
CA ALA A 317 9.13 -6.80 -1.96
C ALA A 317 8.67 -7.29 -0.58
N ALA A 318 7.39 -7.13 -0.25
CA ALA A 318 6.82 -7.67 0.97
C ALA A 318 6.88 -9.21 1.00
N GLU A 319 6.55 -9.88 -0.12
CA GLU A 319 6.72 -11.33 -0.27
C GLU A 319 8.17 -11.77 -0.13
N TYR A 320 9.13 -11.02 -0.70
CA TYR A 320 10.56 -11.28 -0.56
C TYR A 320 11.03 -11.21 0.90
N VAL A 321 10.72 -10.11 1.59
CA VAL A 321 11.12 -9.92 2.99
C VAL A 321 10.40 -10.93 3.90
N ALA A 322 9.12 -11.19 3.68
CA ALA A 322 8.38 -12.22 4.42
C ALA A 322 9.00 -13.60 4.25
N ARG A 323 9.29 -14.00 3.00
CA ARG A 323 9.90 -15.31 2.70
C ARG A 323 11.23 -15.50 3.43
N TYR A 324 12.11 -14.51 3.40
CA TYR A 324 13.37 -14.65 4.12
C TYR A 324 13.15 -14.73 5.64
N ASN A 325 12.24 -13.92 6.21
CA ASN A 325 11.90 -13.97 7.64
C ASN A 325 11.21 -15.26 8.10
N LEU A 326 10.58 -16.00 7.18
CA LEU A 326 10.02 -17.33 7.43
C LEU A 326 11.07 -18.46 7.46
N GLY A 327 12.35 -18.13 7.24
CA GLY A 327 13.44 -19.11 7.31
C GLY A 327 13.86 -19.73 5.97
N TYR A 328 13.32 -19.27 4.84
CA TYR A 328 13.75 -19.73 3.52
C TYR A 328 15.02 -19.02 3.06
N ASP A 329 15.98 -19.75 2.50
CA ASP A 329 17.28 -19.23 2.03
C ASP A 329 17.43 -19.24 0.50
N ASP A 330 16.33 -19.46 -0.22
CA ASP A 330 16.30 -19.63 -1.68
C ASP A 330 16.02 -18.34 -2.46
N LEU A 331 16.22 -17.19 -1.83
CA LEU A 331 15.95 -15.90 -2.46
C LEU A 331 17.11 -15.44 -3.36
N PRO A 332 16.81 -14.91 -4.55
CA PRO A 332 17.81 -14.25 -5.36
C PRO A 332 18.31 -12.97 -4.66
N PHE A 333 19.61 -12.69 -4.76
CA PHE A 333 20.19 -11.46 -4.26
C PHE A 333 21.16 -10.89 -5.29
N THR A 334 20.92 -9.66 -5.72
CA THR A 334 21.84 -8.88 -6.54
C THR A 334 22.68 -8.00 -5.63
N THR A 335 24.00 -7.98 -5.85
CA THR A 335 24.92 -7.10 -5.12
C THR A 335 24.36 -5.69 -5.07
N TYR A 336 24.13 -5.21 -3.85
CA TYR A 336 23.62 -3.86 -3.60
C TYR A 336 24.81 -2.96 -3.23
N SER A 337 25.02 -1.90 -3.99
CA SER A 337 26.08 -0.92 -3.72
C SER A 337 25.49 0.46 -3.40
N TRP A 338 26.20 1.23 -2.58
CA TRP A 338 25.83 2.59 -2.21
C TRP A 338 27.06 3.44 -1.89
N GLY A 339 26.90 4.76 -1.90
CA GLY A 339 27.85 5.71 -1.33
C GLY A 339 27.52 6.02 0.13
N THR A 340 28.54 6.06 1.00
CA THR A 340 28.41 6.45 2.42
C THR A 340 29.16 7.75 2.74
N GLY A 341 28.70 8.45 3.78
CA GLY A 341 29.24 9.73 4.24
C GLY A 341 29.00 10.89 3.27
N GLN A 342 29.76 11.97 3.46
CA GLN A 342 29.67 13.16 2.61
C GLN A 342 30.39 12.99 1.26
N ASN A 343 31.41 12.12 1.22
CA ASN A 343 32.25 11.92 0.03
C ASN A 343 31.79 10.77 -0.88
N CYS A 344 30.59 10.23 -0.65
CA CYS A 344 30.04 9.10 -1.42
C CYS A 344 30.96 7.87 -1.44
N ALA A 345 31.63 7.53 -0.33
CA ALA A 345 32.58 6.42 -0.31
C ALA A 345 31.86 5.10 -0.66
N TYR A 346 32.37 4.36 -1.63
CA TYR A 346 31.75 3.13 -2.12
C TYR A 346 31.64 2.07 -1.02
N GLN A 347 30.47 1.44 -0.93
CA GLN A 347 30.18 0.29 -0.09
C GLN A 347 29.30 -0.68 -0.86
N GLU A 348 29.33 -1.96 -0.48
CA GLU A 348 28.47 -2.98 -1.07
C GLU A 348 28.11 -4.08 -0.08
N GLN A 349 26.99 -4.74 -0.38
CA GLN A 349 26.53 -5.98 0.25
C GLN A 349 26.32 -6.99 -0.87
N THR A 350 26.90 -8.17 -0.72
CA THR A 350 26.84 -9.25 -1.71
C THR A 350 25.92 -10.39 -1.29
N VAL A 351 25.41 -10.36 -0.06
CA VAL A 351 24.54 -11.39 0.54
C VAL A 351 23.46 -10.75 1.40
N LEU A 352 22.43 -11.54 1.71
CA LEU A 352 21.38 -11.18 2.67
C LEU A 352 21.91 -11.09 4.11
N GLY A 353 21.45 -10.06 4.83
CA GLY A 353 21.74 -9.87 6.25
C GLY A 353 20.72 -10.59 7.13
N ALA A 354 21.16 -11.49 8.01
CA ALA A 354 20.30 -12.29 8.87
C ALA A 354 19.93 -11.64 10.22
N GLY A 355 20.44 -10.44 10.53
CA GLY A 355 20.16 -9.76 11.80
C GLY A 355 18.66 -9.51 11.99
N GLY A 356 18.11 -9.87 13.16
CA GLY A 356 16.68 -9.69 13.44
C GLY A 356 15.72 -10.53 12.58
N ARG A 357 16.22 -11.58 11.90
CA ARG A 357 15.41 -12.48 11.08
C ARG A 357 14.34 -13.17 11.94
N GLY A 358 13.09 -13.05 11.54
CA GLY A 358 11.94 -13.64 12.24
C GLY A 358 11.47 -12.85 13.46
N GLU A 359 11.98 -11.63 13.69
CA GLU A 359 11.43 -10.75 14.73
C GLU A 359 9.96 -10.43 14.47
N VAL A 360 9.18 -10.36 15.55
CA VAL A 360 7.76 -10.03 15.48
C VAL A 360 7.58 -8.51 15.48
N ARG A 361 6.85 -7.98 14.49
CA ARG A 361 6.49 -6.56 14.35
C ARG A 361 5.09 -6.41 13.75
N ALA A 362 4.40 -5.31 14.07
CA ALA A 362 3.10 -4.99 13.49
C ALA A 362 3.26 -4.34 12.10
N VAL A 363 3.34 -5.19 11.08
CA VAL A 363 3.65 -4.80 9.69
C VAL A 363 2.73 -5.50 8.69
N TRP A 364 2.40 -6.76 8.96
CA TRP A 364 1.96 -7.68 7.91
C TRP A 364 0.47 -7.55 7.60
N GLU A 365 -0.34 -7.23 8.60
CA GLU A 365 -1.79 -7.09 8.44
C GLU A 365 -2.17 -5.97 7.47
N THR A 366 -1.48 -4.82 7.52
CA THR A 366 -1.70 -3.69 6.59
C THR A 366 -1.48 -4.14 5.14
N VAL A 367 -0.35 -4.82 4.88
CA VAL A 367 0.04 -5.27 3.55
C VAL A 367 -0.92 -6.35 3.05
N TYR A 368 -1.19 -7.36 3.87
CA TYR A 368 -2.07 -8.47 3.52
C TYR A 368 -3.48 -7.98 3.22
N HIS A 369 -4.10 -7.22 4.12
CA HIS A 369 -5.48 -6.81 3.92
C HIS A 369 -5.66 -5.71 2.86
N HIS A 370 -4.60 -4.98 2.50
CA HIS A 370 -4.63 -4.18 1.29
C HIS A 370 -4.69 -5.09 0.05
N TYR A 371 -3.65 -5.90 -0.19
CA TYR A 371 -3.54 -6.63 -1.46
C TYR A 371 -4.49 -7.83 -1.56
N TYR A 372 -4.57 -8.67 -0.55
CA TYR A 372 -5.51 -9.79 -0.54
C TYR A 372 -6.94 -9.32 -0.24
N GLY A 373 -7.10 -8.52 0.81
CA GLY A 373 -8.43 -8.08 1.26
C GLY A 373 -9.16 -7.17 0.27
N ARG A 374 -8.48 -6.15 -0.30
CA ARG A 374 -9.10 -5.20 -1.25
C ARG A 374 -8.91 -5.60 -2.70
N ARG A 375 -7.73 -6.13 -3.06
CA ARG A 375 -7.36 -6.38 -4.47
C ARG A 375 -7.40 -7.85 -4.87
N GLY A 376 -7.66 -8.74 -3.92
CA GLY A 376 -7.73 -10.18 -4.14
C GLY A 376 -6.46 -10.75 -4.78
N MET A 377 -5.29 -10.18 -4.46
CA MET A 377 -3.98 -10.70 -4.85
C MET A 377 -3.50 -11.71 -3.80
N ALA A 378 -2.92 -12.83 -4.25
CA ALA A 378 -2.36 -13.82 -3.36
C ALA A 378 -0.98 -13.37 -2.86
N LEU A 379 -0.79 -13.34 -1.54
CA LEU A 379 0.49 -13.07 -0.88
C LEU A 379 0.78 -14.20 0.11
N PRO A 380 1.26 -15.36 -0.34
CA PRO A 380 1.38 -16.55 0.50
C PRO A 380 2.41 -16.39 1.62
N ASN A 381 3.56 -15.75 1.39
CA ASN A 381 4.55 -15.56 2.45
C ASN A 381 4.07 -14.50 3.45
N VAL A 382 3.46 -13.40 2.98
CA VAL A 382 2.88 -12.40 3.90
C VAL A 382 1.73 -13.01 4.71
N LEU A 383 0.88 -13.84 4.11
CA LEU A 383 -0.17 -14.58 4.83
C LEU A 383 0.41 -15.44 5.95
N GLN A 384 1.50 -16.18 5.68
CA GLN A 384 2.14 -16.99 6.70
C GLN A 384 2.69 -16.13 7.85
N MET A 385 3.26 -14.95 7.55
CA MET A 385 3.65 -13.98 8.58
C MET A 385 2.46 -13.47 9.39
N VAL A 386 1.33 -13.13 8.74
CA VAL A 386 0.08 -12.73 9.43
C VAL A 386 -0.39 -13.84 10.37
N GLN A 387 -0.41 -15.09 9.91
CA GLN A 387 -0.84 -16.24 10.72
C GLN A 387 0.05 -16.49 11.94
N GLN A 388 1.37 -16.22 11.84
CA GLN A 388 2.31 -16.36 12.96
C GLN A 388 2.27 -15.17 13.94
N ASN A 389 1.93 -13.97 13.45
CA ASN A 389 2.06 -12.74 14.24
C ASN A 389 0.73 -12.20 14.80
N SER A 390 -0.41 -12.73 14.35
CA SER A 390 -1.73 -12.27 14.79
C SER A 390 -2.11 -12.83 16.17
N PRO A 391 -2.83 -12.06 17.02
CA PRO A 391 -3.24 -10.67 16.79
C PRO A 391 -2.07 -9.68 16.96
N GLU A 392 -1.88 -8.81 15.96
CA GLU A 392 -0.89 -7.74 16.03
C GLU A 392 -1.28 -6.72 17.12
N GLY A 393 -0.32 -6.41 18.01
CA GLY A 393 -0.40 -5.33 18.99
C GLY A 393 0.19 -4.03 18.46
N GLY A 394 0.55 -3.09 19.35
CA GLY A 394 1.16 -1.81 18.97
C GLY A 394 2.28 -1.41 19.91
N GLY A 395 2.52 -0.09 20.08
CA GLY A 395 3.52 0.40 21.03
C GLY A 395 3.35 -0.22 22.41
N GLY A 396 4.44 -0.80 22.92
CA GLY A 396 4.46 -1.57 24.17
C GLY A 396 4.37 -3.10 24.01
N ASP A 397 4.05 -3.62 22.82
CA ASP A 397 3.97 -5.08 22.58
C ASP A 397 5.24 -5.69 21.96
N TYR A 398 6.15 -4.86 21.41
CA TYR A 398 7.33 -5.31 20.63
C TYR A 398 8.65 -4.84 21.24
N GLY A 399 8.71 -4.77 22.57
CA GLY A 399 9.85 -4.28 23.34
C GLY A 399 9.73 -2.82 23.77
N THR A 400 10.66 -2.38 24.63
CA THR A 400 10.62 -1.05 25.27
C THR A 400 11.41 0.01 24.52
N ASN A 401 12.27 -0.38 23.59
CA ASN A 401 13.10 0.52 22.78
C ASN A 401 12.33 1.06 21.57
N SER A 402 12.86 2.09 20.90
CA SER A 402 12.20 2.71 19.73
C SER A 402 11.70 1.72 18.69
N GLY A 403 12.41 0.60 18.48
CA GLY A 403 12.04 -0.41 17.48
C GLY A 403 10.63 -0.97 17.65
N GLY A 404 10.17 -1.11 18.91
CA GLY A 404 8.81 -1.56 19.22
C GLY A 404 7.73 -0.48 19.01
N PHE A 405 8.15 0.73 18.60
CA PHE A 405 7.31 1.91 18.39
C PHE A 405 7.50 2.50 16.98
N ASP A 406 8.20 1.82 16.07
CA ASP A 406 8.41 2.28 14.69
C ASP A 406 7.10 2.37 13.87
N THR A 407 6.10 1.55 14.23
CA THR A 407 4.74 1.54 13.66
C THR A 407 3.68 1.64 14.74
N LEU A 408 2.49 2.19 14.42
CA LEU A 408 1.38 2.34 15.38
C LEU A 408 0.72 0.99 15.75
N GLY A 409 0.74 0.03 14.82
CA GLY A 409 0.26 -1.33 15.02
C GLY A 409 -1.25 -1.50 15.15
N PHE A 410 -1.65 -2.54 15.88
CA PHE A 410 -3.00 -3.07 16.03
C PHE A 410 -3.63 -3.55 14.71
N GLY A 411 -2.80 -4.06 13.80
CA GLY A 411 -3.18 -4.40 12.43
C GLY A 411 -4.37 -5.35 12.33
N THR A 412 -4.44 -6.36 13.21
CA THR A 412 -5.57 -7.31 13.27
C THR A 412 -6.90 -6.63 13.60
N LEU A 413 -6.89 -5.56 14.38
CA LEU A 413 -8.10 -4.77 14.65
C LEU A 413 -8.41 -3.82 13.48
N VAL A 414 -7.41 -3.06 13.04
CA VAL A 414 -7.65 -1.89 12.19
C VAL A 414 -7.67 -2.20 10.69
N TYR A 415 -6.86 -3.16 10.23
CA TYR A 415 -6.73 -3.48 8.80
C TYR A 415 -7.49 -4.72 8.38
N THR A 416 -7.81 -5.64 9.30
CA THR A 416 -8.58 -6.83 8.95
C THR A 416 -9.86 -6.44 8.23
N ARG A 417 -9.96 -6.97 7.02
CA ARG A 417 -11.10 -6.81 6.13
C ARG A 417 -11.47 -8.18 5.61
N GLU A 418 -12.73 -8.53 5.77
CA GLU A 418 -13.31 -9.63 5.01
C GLU A 418 -13.24 -9.23 3.55
N ARG A 419 -12.80 -10.16 2.71
CA ARG A 419 -13.07 -10.04 1.30
C ARG A 419 -14.59 -9.97 1.16
N THR A 420 -15.12 -8.91 0.54
CA THR A 420 -16.57 -8.69 0.44
C THR A 420 -17.24 -10.01 0.08
N PRO A 421 -18.16 -10.54 0.91
CA PRO A 421 -18.81 -11.81 0.63
C PRO A 421 -19.60 -11.69 -0.67
N SER A 422 -19.00 -12.12 -1.78
CA SER A 422 -19.74 -12.39 -3.00
C SER A 422 -20.35 -13.78 -2.83
N ALA A 423 -21.64 -13.91 -3.12
CA ALA A 423 -22.28 -15.23 -3.21
C ALA A 423 -21.39 -16.19 -4.02
N LEU A 424 -21.33 -17.45 -3.61
CA LEU A 424 -20.75 -18.47 -4.46
C LEU A 424 -21.70 -18.68 -5.63
N ASN A 425 -21.15 -18.66 -6.84
CA ASN A 425 -21.92 -18.86 -8.06
C ASN A 425 -21.35 -20.05 -8.83
N ARG A 426 -22.18 -20.69 -9.62
CA ARG A 426 -21.80 -21.64 -10.66
C ARG A 426 -22.23 -21.06 -12.01
N VAL A 427 -21.48 -21.38 -13.06
CA VAL A 427 -21.77 -20.91 -14.42
C VAL A 427 -22.26 -22.10 -15.23
N GLN A 428 -23.57 -22.20 -15.43
CA GLN A 428 -24.26 -23.29 -16.12
C GLN A 428 -24.31 -23.02 -17.64
N SER A 429 -24.05 -24.04 -18.46
CA SER A 429 -24.15 -23.94 -19.93
C SER A 429 -25.59 -23.87 -20.42
N TYR A 430 -25.85 -23.08 -21.47
CA TYR A 430 -27.15 -22.97 -22.13
C TYR A 430 -27.53 -24.24 -22.91
N ASN A 431 -26.61 -24.81 -23.69
CA ASN A 431 -26.90 -25.98 -24.52
C ASN A 431 -26.54 -27.32 -23.86
N PHE A 432 -25.87 -27.30 -22.71
CA PHE A 432 -25.60 -28.49 -21.89
C PHE A 432 -25.98 -28.22 -20.43
N GLN A 433 -27.29 -28.30 -20.15
CA GLN A 433 -27.89 -27.86 -18.88
C GLN A 433 -27.43 -28.65 -17.65
N ASP A 434 -26.87 -29.85 -17.83
CA ASP A 434 -26.28 -30.65 -16.75
C ASP A 434 -24.82 -30.26 -16.44
N ARG A 435 -24.22 -29.36 -17.23
CA ARG A 435 -22.80 -28.98 -17.15
C ARG A 435 -22.57 -27.58 -16.62
N TYR A 436 -21.46 -27.45 -15.89
CA TYR A 436 -21.02 -26.22 -15.26
C TYR A 436 -19.55 -25.97 -15.55
N VAL A 437 -19.18 -24.69 -15.67
CA VAL A 437 -17.78 -24.27 -15.72
C VAL A 437 -17.11 -24.70 -14.42
N ARG A 438 -15.96 -25.34 -14.53
CA ARG A 438 -15.09 -25.69 -13.41
C ARG A 438 -13.62 -25.49 -13.77
N HIS A 439 -12.76 -25.25 -12.78
CA HIS A 439 -11.32 -25.39 -12.96
C HIS A 439 -10.89 -26.83 -12.68
N SER A 440 -9.94 -27.46 -13.38
CA SER A 440 -9.38 -28.78 -13.07
C SER A 440 -7.92 -28.82 -13.52
N ASN A 441 -6.99 -29.16 -12.61
CA ASN A 441 -5.54 -29.08 -12.90
C ASN A 441 -5.12 -27.73 -13.50
N PHE A 442 -5.72 -26.64 -13.01
CA PHE A 442 -5.56 -25.25 -13.50
C PHE A 442 -6.07 -24.97 -14.92
N ASP A 443 -6.66 -25.94 -15.61
CA ASP A 443 -7.42 -25.74 -16.85
C ASP A 443 -8.90 -25.43 -16.54
N VAL A 444 -9.66 -24.83 -17.46
CA VAL A 444 -11.08 -24.50 -17.25
C VAL A 444 -11.96 -25.19 -18.28
N ARG A 445 -12.98 -25.91 -17.80
CA ARG A 445 -13.80 -26.82 -18.63
C ARG A 445 -15.26 -26.89 -18.18
N LEU A 446 -16.11 -27.45 -19.04
CA LEU A 446 -17.50 -27.82 -18.73
C LEU A 446 -17.59 -29.30 -18.35
N ASP A 447 -18.04 -29.58 -17.13
CA ASP A 447 -18.33 -30.94 -16.67
C ASP A 447 -19.70 -31.05 -16.01
N ALA A 448 -20.29 -32.24 -16.12
CA ALA A 448 -21.45 -32.64 -15.33
C ALA A 448 -20.99 -33.21 -13.96
N ALA A 449 -21.88 -33.21 -12.97
CA ALA A 449 -21.66 -33.84 -11.65
C ALA A 449 -20.31 -33.49 -10.99
N VAL A 450 -19.91 -32.21 -11.03
CA VAL A 450 -18.60 -31.74 -10.55
C VAL A 450 -18.34 -32.12 -9.09
N SER A 451 -17.23 -32.82 -8.85
CA SER A 451 -16.71 -33.16 -7.54
C SER A 451 -15.20 -32.91 -7.48
N PRO A 452 -14.68 -32.24 -6.44
CA PRO A 452 -15.42 -31.54 -5.39
C PRO A 452 -16.24 -30.36 -5.95
N ALA A 453 -17.41 -30.09 -5.36
CA ALA A 453 -18.33 -29.04 -5.84
C ALA A 453 -17.67 -27.64 -5.89
N ALA A 454 -16.70 -27.40 -5.00
CA ALA A 454 -15.97 -26.14 -4.92
C ALA A 454 -15.21 -25.80 -6.22
N ASP A 455 -14.88 -26.79 -7.05
CA ASP A 455 -14.19 -26.58 -8.32
C ASP A 455 -15.04 -25.88 -9.38
N ALA A 456 -16.37 -25.92 -9.21
CA ALA A 456 -17.33 -25.19 -10.04
C ALA A 456 -17.93 -23.96 -9.34
N GLN A 457 -17.42 -23.59 -8.16
CA GLN A 457 -17.92 -22.46 -7.38
C GLN A 457 -16.97 -21.28 -7.49
N PHE A 458 -17.50 -20.16 -7.97
CA PHE A 458 -16.77 -18.91 -8.19
C PHE A 458 -17.40 -17.74 -7.43
N ARG A 459 -16.55 -16.89 -6.89
CA ARG A 459 -16.88 -15.55 -6.43
C ARG A 459 -16.82 -14.60 -7.62
N LEU A 460 -17.95 -14.03 -8.02
CA LEU A 460 -17.98 -12.97 -9.03
C LEU A 460 -17.69 -11.64 -8.32
N VAL A 461 -16.52 -11.09 -8.59
CA VAL A 461 -16.06 -9.81 -8.03
C VAL A 461 -16.04 -8.73 -9.12
N PRO A 462 -16.00 -7.42 -8.77
CA PRO A 462 -15.72 -6.37 -9.74
C PRO A 462 -14.48 -6.71 -10.56
N GLY A 463 -14.52 -6.43 -11.86
CA GLY A 463 -13.43 -6.77 -12.77
C GLY A 463 -12.09 -6.21 -12.34
N LEU A 464 -11.04 -7.03 -12.38
CA LEU A 464 -9.69 -6.65 -11.94
C LEU A 464 -9.10 -5.47 -12.75
N ALA A 465 -9.46 -5.35 -14.03
CA ALA A 465 -9.05 -4.22 -14.88
C ALA A 465 -10.08 -3.07 -14.89
N SER A 466 -11.32 -3.34 -14.52
CA SER A 466 -12.40 -2.35 -14.51
C SER A 466 -13.56 -2.83 -13.66
N SER A 467 -13.99 -2.00 -12.70
CA SER A 467 -15.13 -2.27 -11.84
C SER A 467 -16.48 -2.37 -12.58
N ALA A 468 -16.54 -1.95 -13.85
CA ALA A 468 -17.70 -2.13 -14.72
C ALA A 468 -17.83 -3.56 -15.28
N GLY A 469 -16.75 -4.35 -15.23
CA GLY A 469 -16.72 -5.76 -15.60
C GLY A 469 -16.84 -6.70 -14.41
N VAL A 470 -16.63 -8.00 -14.66
CA VAL A 470 -16.59 -9.06 -13.66
C VAL A 470 -15.33 -9.90 -13.79
N SER A 471 -14.81 -10.40 -12.69
CA SER A 471 -13.78 -11.43 -12.64
C SER A 471 -14.27 -12.63 -11.81
N PHE A 472 -13.89 -13.84 -12.19
CA PHE A 472 -14.32 -15.08 -11.54
C PHE A 472 -13.19 -15.61 -10.67
N GLU A 473 -13.30 -15.46 -9.36
CA GLU A 473 -12.34 -16.03 -8.42
C GLU A 473 -12.80 -17.42 -7.96
N ALA A 474 -11.91 -18.42 -7.96
CA ALA A 474 -12.23 -19.75 -7.43
C ALA A 474 -12.53 -19.72 -5.92
N SER A 475 -13.61 -20.39 -5.50
CA SER A 475 -14.03 -20.41 -4.09
C SER A 475 -13.01 -21.09 -3.15
N ASN A 476 -12.39 -22.17 -3.65
CA ASN A 476 -11.43 -23.02 -2.96
C ASN A 476 -9.96 -22.66 -3.22
N PHE A 477 -9.68 -21.73 -4.13
CA PHE A 477 -8.35 -21.18 -4.34
C PHE A 477 -8.41 -19.65 -4.27
N PRO A 478 -8.52 -19.06 -3.06
CA PRO A 478 -8.58 -17.62 -2.94
C PRO A 478 -7.35 -16.94 -3.54
N GLY A 479 -7.58 -15.89 -4.32
CA GLY A 479 -6.58 -15.18 -5.12
C GLY A 479 -6.33 -15.79 -6.51
N TYR A 480 -7.01 -16.88 -6.87
CA TYR A 480 -6.95 -17.47 -8.21
C TYR A 480 -8.19 -17.13 -9.02
N TYR A 481 -7.99 -16.77 -10.29
CA TYR A 481 -9.04 -16.30 -11.18
C TYR A 481 -9.05 -17.04 -12.50
N LEU A 482 -10.25 -17.18 -13.06
CA LEU A 482 -10.42 -17.51 -14.47
C LEU A 482 -9.86 -16.36 -15.31
N ARG A 483 -8.90 -16.67 -16.16
CA ARG A 483 -8.40 -15.75 -17.19
C ARG A 483 -8.18 -16.49 -18.49
N HIS A 484 -8.14 -15.77 -19.60
CA HIS A 484 -7.65 -16.35 -20.84
C HIS A 484 -6.12 -16.22 -20.96
N TRP A 485 -5.49 -17.16 -21.68
CA TRP A 485 -4.09 -17.13 -22.10
C TRP A 485 -4.00 -17.82 -23.45
N ASP A 486 -3.49 -17.13 -24.47
CA ASP A 486 -3.53 -17.65 -25.85
C ASP A 486 -4.96 -18.10 -26.24
N PHE A 487 -5.94 -17.31 -25.79
CA PHE A 487 -7.39 -17.53 -25.93
C PHE A 487 -7.98 -18.75 -25.20
N ASP A 488 -7.17 -19.61 -24.59
CA ASP A 488 -7.63 -20.72 -23.75
C ASP A 488 -7.84 -20.27 -22.30
N CYS A 489 -8.89 -20.75 -21.62
CA CYS A 489 -9.16 -20.33 -20.25
C CYS A 489 -8.48 -21.23 -19.22
N ARG A 490 -7.79 -20.61 -18.28
CA ARG A 490 -7.09 -21.27 -17.17
C ARG A 490 -7.39 -20.60 -15.85
N LEU A 491 -7.12 -21.31 -14.76
CA LEU A 491 -7.19 -20.79 -13.41
C LEU A 491 -5.77 -20.44 -12.91
N ASP A 492 -5.50 -19.17 -12.67
CA ASP A 492 -4.18 -18.71 -12.24
C ASP A 492 -4.24 -17.76 -11.04
N PRO A 493 -3.18 -17.69 -10.23
CA PRO A 493 -3.07 -16.70 -9.16
C PRO A 493 -2.92 -15.30 -9.74
N ASN A 494 -3.64 -14.32 -9.19
CA ASN A 494 -3.50 -12.92 -9.57
C ASN A 494 -2.11 -12.40 -9.19
N ASP A 495 -1.27 -12.20 -10.20
CA ASP A 495 0.07 -11.61 -10.08
C ASP A 495 0.06 -10.08 -9.97
N GLY A 496 -1.12 -9.48 -10.07
CA GLY A 496 -1.39 -8.05 -10.00
C GLY A 496 -0.99 -7.27 -11.25
N SER A 497 -0.45 -7.90 -12.29
CA SER A 497 -0.10 -7.23 -13.53
C SER A 497 -1.36 -6.69 -14.24
N SER A 498 -1.21 -5.59 -14.99
CA SER A 498 -2.30 -5.04 -15.80
C SER A 498 -2.75 -6.03 -16.88
N THR A 499 -1.83 -6.84 -17.41
CA THR A 499 -2.14 -7.92 -18.36
C THR A 499 -3.02 -8.99 -17.72
N PHE A 500 -2.66 -9.51 -16.54
CA PHE A 500 -3.49 -10.47 -15.82
C PHE A 500 -4.88 -9.88 -15.54
N ALA A 501 -4.93 -8.64 -15.05
CA ALA A 501 -6.18 -7.95 -14.76
C ALA A 501 -7.07 -7.86 -16.01
N ALA A 502 -6.48 -7.54 -17.17
CA ALA A 502 -7.20 -7.46 -18.44
C ALA A 502 -7.67 -8.83 -18.94
N ASP A 503 -6.85 -9.87 -18.80
CA ASP A 503 -7.17 -11.24 -19.22
C ASP A 503 -8.24 -11.90 -18.35
N ALA A 504 -8.34 -11.51 -17.08
CA ALA A 504 -9.29 -12.02 -16.09
C ALA A 504 -10.58 -11.20 -15.99
N THR A 505 -10.73 -10.12 -16.77
CA THR A 505 -11.91 -9.25 -16.73
C THR A 505 -12.83 -9.49 -17.92
N PHE A 506 -14.11 -9.64 -17.64
CA PHE A 506 -15.14 -9.86 -18.65
C PHE A 506 -16.30 -8.87 -18.48
N ALA A 507 -16.77 -8.28 -19.58
CA ALA A 507 -18.01 -7.52 -19.58
C ALA A 507 -19.19 -8.50 -19.62
N ARG A 508 -20.10 -8.36 -18.66
CA ARG A 508 -21.35 -9.13 -18.64
C ARG A 508 -22.33 -8.51 -19.64
N VAL A 509 -22.75 -9.28 -20.65
CA VAL A 509 -23.67 -8.85 -21.70
C VAL A 509 -24.87 -9.79 -21.79
N ALA A 510 -25.93 -9.36 -22.47
CA ALA A 510 -27.08 -10.23 -22.77
C ALA A 510 -26.61 -11.49 -23.51
N GLY A 511 -27.24 -12.63 -23.21
CA GLY A 511 -26.88 -13.91 -23.81
C GLY A 511 -26.99 -13.88 -25.34
N LEU A 512 -25.97 -14.40 -26.02
CA LEU A 512 -25.91 -14.36 -27.48
C LEU A 512 -26.95 -15.28 -28.15
N ALA A 513 -27.31 -16.40 -27.51
CA ALA A 513 -28.39 -17.29 -27.98
C ALA A 513 -29.77 -16.89 -27.44
N ASP A 514 -29.82 -16.33 -26.22
CA ASP A 514 -31.05 -15.94 -25.53
C ASP A 514 -30.76 -14.73 -24.63
N GLY A 515 -31.44 -13.62 -24.88
CA GLY A 515 -31.23 -12.37 -24.14
C GLY A 515 -31.60 -12.43 -22.65
N ALA A 516 -32.36 -13.43 -22.21
CA ALA A 516 -32.65 -13.68 -20.80
C ALA A 516 -31.49 -14.38 -20.06
N TRP A 517 -30.51 -14.90 -20.81
CA TRP A 517 -29.29 -15.51 -20.30
C TRP A 517 -28.13 -14.50 -20.32
N THR A 518 -26.92 -14.95 -19.97
CA THR A 518 -25.73 -14.10 -19.89
C THR A 518 -24.63 -14.62 -20.81
N SER A 519 -23.96 -13.71 -21.52
CA SER A 519 -22.67 -13.98 -22.16
C SER A 519 -21.59 -13.10 -21.53
N PHE A 520 -20.34 -13.52 -21.63
CA PHE A 520 -19.20 -12.82 -21.03
C PHE A 520 -18.20 -12.46 -22.13
N ARG A 521 -18.10 -11.16 -22.42
CA ARG A 521 -17.19 -10.63 -23.45
C ARG A 521 -15.85 -10.28 -22.83
N SER A 522 -14.74 -10.66 -23.47
CA SER A 522 -13.40 -10.32 -22.96
C SER A 522 -13.19 -8.81 -22.88
N HIS A 523 -12.50 -8.34 -21.84
CA HIS A 523 -12.17 -6.92 -21.66
C HIS A 523 -11.16 -6.42 -22.69
N ASN A 524 -10.06 -7.16 -22.90
CA ASN A 524 -9.00 -6.79 -23.84
C ASN A 524 -9.17 -7.32 -25.26
N TYR A 525 -10.06 -8.30 -25.48
CA TYR A 525 -10.44 -8.79 -26.82
C TYR A 525 -11.94 -8.67 -27.03
N THR A 526 -12.39 -7.44 -27.31
CA THR A 526 -13.84 -7.10 -27.32
C THR A 526 -14.64 -7.75 -28.46
N ASP A 527 -14.00 -8.37 -29.44
CA ASP A 527 -14.61 -9.19 -30.47
C ASP A 527 -14.87 -10.64 -30.01
N ARG A 528 -14.39 -11.04 -28.82
CA ARG A 528 -14.42 -12.41 -28.30
C ARG A 528 -15.26 -12.57 -27.05
N HIS A 529 -15.88 -13.75 -26.91
CA HIS A 529 -16.68 -14.13 -25.74
C HIS A 529 -16.20 -15.46 -25.16
N LEU A 530 -16.33 -15.62 -23.84
CA LEU A 530 -16.23 -16.93 -23.21
C LEU A 530 -17.23 -17.88 -23.88
N ARG A 531 -16.75 -19.04 -24.29
CA ARG A 531 -17.55 -20.15 -24.80
C ARG A 531 -16.87 -21.47 -24.44
N HIS A 532 -17.61 -22.56 -24.53
CA HIS A 532 -17.01 -23.89 -24.52
C HIS A 532 -16.76 -24.41 -25.96
N ALA A 533 -15.70 -25.19 -26.18
CA ALA A 533 -15.53 -26.11 -27.32
C ALA A 533 -14.91 -27.39 -26.82
N ASN A 534 -15.43 -28.55 -27.25
CA ASN A 534 -14.87 -29.84 -26.84
C ASN A 534 -14.72 -29.94 -25.31
N ASN A 535 -15.66 -29.32 -24.58
CA ASN A 535 -15.67 -29.12 -23.13
C ASN A 535 -14.59 -28.21 -22.54
N LEU A 536 -13.65 -27.66 -23.30
CA LEU A 536 -12.71 -26.65 -22.82
C LEU A 536 -13.31 -25.26 -22.91
N LEU A 537 -13.05 -24.42 -21.92
CA LEU A 537 -13.49 -23.02 -21.92
C LEU A 537 -12.44 -22.14 -22.57
N ARG A 538 -12.86 -21.23 -23.43
CA ARG A 538 -11.98 -20.36 -24.22
C ARG A 538 -12.68 -19.07 -24.62
N ILE A 539 -11.93 -18.10 -25.13
CA ILE A 539 -12.50 -16.89 -25.73
C ILE A 539 -12.38 -16.89 -27.26
N ASP A 540 -13.51 -16.77 -27.97
CA ASP A 540 -13.51 -16.75 -29.44
C ASP A 540 -14.49 -15.74 -30.02
N PRO A 541 -14.27 -15.29 -31.28
CA PRO A 541 -15.29 -14.59 -32.04
C PRO A 541 -16.50 -15.50 -32.26
N ILE A 542 -17.70 -14.95 -32.06
CA ILE A 542 -18.95 -15.71 -32.17
C ILE A 542 -19.72 -15.27 -33.40
N SER A 543 -19.91 -16.16 -34.37
CA SER A 543 -20.55 -15.84 -35.66
C SER A 543 -21.74 -16.75 -36.00
N ASP A 544 -21.72 -18.02 -35.57
CA ASP A 544 -22.75 -19.00 -35.89
C ASP A 544 -23.69 -19.31 -34.70
N ALA A 545 -24.74 -20.10 -34.96
CA ALA A 545 -25.73 -20.44 -33.94
C ALA A 545 -25.16 -21.32 -32.82
N THR A 546 -24.28 -22.25 -33.16
CA THR A 546 -23.60 -23.13 -32.20
C THR A 546 -22.73 -22.31 -31.25
N GLY A 547 -21.88 -21.43 -31.76
CA GLY A 547 -21.04 -20.56 -30.95
C GLY A 547 -21.87 -19.61 -30.07
N ARG A 548 -23.02 -19.12 -30.55
CA ARG A 548 -23.95 -18.33 -29.70
C ARG A 548 -24.48 -19.16 -28.54
N ALA A 549 -24.84 -20.41 -28.77
CA ALA A 549 -25.29 -21.32 -27.71
C ALA A 549 -24.15 -21.68 -26.75
N ASP A 550 -22.94 -21.93 -27.26
CA ASP A 550 -21.75 -22.26 -26.47
C ASP A 550 -21.26 -21.10 -25.59
N ALA A 551 -21.51 -19.86 -26.03
CA ALA A 551 -21.15 -18.63 -25.34
C ALA A 551 -22.24 -18.10 -24.39
N THR A 552 -23.36 -18.82 -24.24
CA THR A 552 -24.49 -18.40 -23.42
C THR A 552 -24.56 -19.24 -22.14
N PHE A 553 -24.70 -18.58 -21.00
CA PHE A 553 -24.63 -19.18 -19.68
C PHE A 553 -25.68 -18.61 -18.72
N ARG A 554 -25.98 -19.38 -17.67
CA ARG A 554 -26.74 -18.93 -16.51
C ARG A 554 -25.82 -18.90 -15.30
N VAL A 555 -25.80 -17.78 -14.58
CA VAL A 555 -25.15 -17.68 -13.28
C VAL A 555 -26.15 -18.13 -12.22
N THR A 556 -25.82 -19.19 -11.49
CA THR A 556 -26.67 -19.79 -10.45
C THR A 556 -25.97 -19.71 -9.11
N THR A 557 -26.68 -19.39 -8.03
CA THR A 557 -26.15 -19.38 -6.65
C THR A 557 -26.18 -20.76 -6.01
#